data_AF-A0A2M8F1D9-F1
#
_entry.id   AF-A0A2M8F1D9-F1
#
_cell.length_a   1.000
_cell.length_b   1.000
_cell.length_c   1.000
_cell.angle_alpha   90.00
_cell.angle_beta   90.00
_cell.angle_gamma   90.00
#
_symmetry.space_group_name_H-M   'P 1'
#
loop_
_entity.id
_entity.type
_entity.pdbx_description
1 polymer ?
#
loop_
_entity_poly.entity_id
_entity_poly.type
_entity_poly.pdbx_seq_one_letter_code
_entity_poly.pdbx_strand_id
1 'polypeptide(L)'
;MKNNMLKQTQINYMVTLEEPRLLEYLKNRDLSELLSIQSDLKKHLNFGENLSPKNKNDIASTLVYIEAIINGLSQAEDINPDEEFINISQFKPLSSNELIETLGLTIKKDEINRLLTFLAHLSAYTEESQLNISFNAPSSSGKSYIPMEISRLFPEKDVIQVAYCSPTAFFHSHGTFNKEKQGYIVDLSKKILIFLDQPHTMLLQHLRPMLSHDKKEIQLKITDKSQKQGLKTKNIYLIGYPSVIFCTAGLTIDEQEATRFLLLSPEINQEKLREGILEKIKKDSDRSSYLYNLEINSERKLLKDRIRAIKQESITEINIVNPQLVEHMFMKRIKKFKPKHQRDIGRITSLVKIFALLNIWFREREEGALIANDEDIKDAFEIYDKISESQELNLPPYVFNLYKDIIVTLYKEKNNNELDSSPRGATRQEILKKHYQVYGRYLPDWQFRQQILPMLETSGLIT
;
A
#
# COMPACT_ATOMS: atom_id res chain seq x y z
N MET A 1 27.84 14.50 -12.03
CA MET A 1 28.80 15.30 -11.24
C MET A 1 30.09 14.51 -11.12
N LYS A 2 31.25 15.14 -11.29
CA LYS A 2 32.57 14.48 -11.19
C LYS A 2 32.72 13.89 -9.79
N ASN A 3 32.93 12.58 -9.67
CA ASN A 3 33.46 11.95 -8.47
C ASN A 3 34.85 12.55 -8.23
N ASN A 4 34.92 13.64 -7.48
CA ASN A 4 36.19 14.17 -6.99
C ASN A 4 36.62 13.26 -5.83
N MET A 5 37.27 12.14 -6.16
CA MET A 5 38.10 11.45 -5.18
C MET A 5 39.02 12.47 -4.53
N LEU A 6 39.09 12.47 -3.20
CA LEU A 6 40.08 13.26 -2.48
C LEU A 6 41.47 12.94 -3.04
N LYS A 7 42.22 13.97 -3.42
CA LYS A 7 43.62 13.81 -3.79
C LYS A 7 44.39 13.33 -2.56
N GLN A 8 45.41 12.49 -2.74
CA GLN A 8 46.28 12.00 -1.65
C GLN A 8 46.80 13.13 -0.76
N THR A 9 47.07 14.31 -1.35
CA THR A 9 47.49 15.51 -0.62
C THR A 9 46.45 16.06 0.34
N GLN A 10 45.16 15.94 0.03
CA GLN A 10 44.06 16.36 0.90
C GLN A 10 43.87 15.39 2.07
N ILE A 11 44.04 14.10 1.82
CA ILE A 11 43.98 13.08 2.87
C ILE A 11 45.15 13.24 3.83
N ASN A 12 46.37 13.43 3.32
CA ASN A 12 47.54 13.68 4.15
C ASN A 12 47.36 14.96 4.98
N TYR A 13 46.78 16.02 4.41
CA TYR A 13 46.49 17.26 5.15
C TYR A 13 45.52 17.00 6.31
N MET A 14 44.39 16.34 6.06
CA MET A 14 43.40 16.03 7.09
C MET A 14 43.95 15.18 8.23
N VAL A 15 44.74 14.16 7.90
CA VAL A 15 45.36 13.24 8.87
C VAL A 15 46.42 13.94 9.72
N THR A 16 47.02 15.03 9.22
CA THR A 16 47.97 15.87 9.98
C THR A 16 47.32 16.95 10.84
N LEU A 17 46.00 17.15 10.75
CA LEU A 17 45.31 18.13 11.59
C LEU A 17 45.11 17.54 12.99
N GLU A 18 45.76 18.14 13.98
CA GLU A 18 45.47 17.88 15.39
C GLU A 18 44.22 18.66 15.85
N GLU A 19 43.60 18.24 16.96
CA GLU A 19 42.54 19.01 17.60
C GLU A 19 43.07 20.38 18.08
N PRO A 20 42.29 21.47 17.98
CA PRO A 20 40.87 21.54 17.59
C PRO A 20 40.63 21.78 16.08
N ARG A 21 41.69 21.92 15.28
CA ARG A 21 41.59 22.33 13.86
C ARG A 21 40.90 21.27 12.98
N LEU A 22 41.09 19.99 13.29
CA LEU A 22 40.38 18.91 12.61
C LEU A 22 38.85 19.04 12.79
N LEU A 23 38.40 19.33 14.01
CA LEU A 23 36.97 19.48 14.30
C LEU A 23 36.39 20.70 13.59
N GLU A 24 37.10 21.82 13.57
CA GLU A 24 36.68 23.03 12.84
C GLU A 24 36.59 22.77 11.32
N TYR A 25 37.57 22.05 10.77
CA TYR A 25 37.58 21.66 9.37
C TYR A 25 36.40 20.76 8.98
N LEU A 26 36.04 19.82 9.85
CA LEU A 26 34.93 18.88 9.62
C LEU A 26 33.55 19.52 9.87
N LYS A 27 33.42 20.41 10.86
CA LYS A 27 32.15 21.08 11.20
C LYS A 27 31.66 22.07 10.14
N ASN A 28 32.55 22.59 9.30
CA ASN A 28 32.22 23.54 8.24
C ASN A 28 31.78 22.86 6.92
N ARG A 29 31.55 21.55 6.93
CA ARG A 29 31.17 20.74 5.77
C ARG A 29 29.75 20.20 5.92
N ASP A 30 29.05 20.04 4.81
CA ASP A 30 27.74 19.41 4.81
C ASP A 30 27.83 17.88 4.94
N LEU A 31 26.69 17.25 5.23
CA LEU A 31 26.59 15.80 5.44
C LEU A 31 27.07 15.00 4.21
N SER A 32 26.82 15.49 3.00
CA SER A 32 27.19 14.81 1.76
C SER A 32 28.71 14.80 1.55
N GLU A 33 29.37 15.90 1.88
CA GLU A 33 30.82 16.01 1.87
C GLU A 33 31.45 15.09 2.92
N LEU A 34 30.88 15.04 4.14
CA LEU A 34 31.38 14.19 5.22
C LEU A 34 31.27 12.70 4.89
N LEU A 35 30.16 12.25 4.30
CA LEU A 35 29.98 10.86 3.84
C LEU A 35 30.96 10.50 2.72
N SER A 36 31.21 11.42 1.79
CA SER A 36 32.20 11.24 0.73
C SER A 36 33.62 11.08 1.30
N ILE A 37 34.02 11.96 2.22
CA ILE A 37 35.31 11.89 2.92
C ILE A 37 35.44 10.57 3.70
N GLN A 38 34.39 10.14 4.40
CA GLN A 38 34.37 8.89 5.16
C GLN A 38 34.61 7.68 4.25
N SER A 39 33.92 7.62 3.10
CA SER A 39 34.08 6.56 2.10
C SER A 39 35.51 6.51 1.55
N ASP A 40 36.09 7.67 1.20
CA ASP A 40 37.44 7.75 0.64
C ASP A 40 38.51 7.33 1.67
N LEU A 41 38.37 7.74 2.94
CA LEU A 41 39.25 7.32 4.02
C LEU A 41 39.15 5.82 4.33
N LYS A 42 37.94 5.24 4.31
CA LYS A 42 37.74 3.78 4.47
C LYS A 42 38.38 3.00 3.33
N LYS A 43 38.28 3.48 2.09
CA LYS A 43 38.96 2.88 0.94
C LYS A 43 40.48 2.95 1.09
N HIS A 44 41.03 4.08 1.51
CA HIS A 44 42.48 4.19 1.74
C HIS A 44 42.98 3.32 2.90
N LEU A 45 42.22 3.18 3.98
CA LEU A 45 42.60 2.31 5.10
C LEU A 45 42.64 0.83 4.66
N ASN A 46 41.70 0.40 3.82
CA ASN A 46 41.54 -0.99 3.40
C ASN A 46 42.42 -1.38 2.19
N PHE A 47 42.64 -0.45 1.25
CA PHE A 47 43.29 -0.72 -0.04
C PHE A 47 44.57 0.10 -0.29
N GLY A 48 45.00 0.93 0.66
CA GLY A 48 46.23 1.71 0.54
C GLY A 48 47.48 0.83 0.66
N GLU A 49 48.15 0.58 -0.46
CA GLU A 49 49.46 -0.08 -0.48
C GLU A 49 50.51 0.81 0.24
N ASN A 50 51.31 0.22 1.13
CA ASN A 50 52.43 0.86 1.85
C ASN A 50 52.10 1.94 2.92
N LEU A 51 50.95 1.86 3.60
CA LEU A 51 50.67 2.71 4.78
C LEU A 51 51.48 2.28 6.02
N SER A 52 52.19 3.24 6.63
CA SER A 52 52.87 3.02 7.91
C SER A 52 51.87 2.76 9.05
N PRO A 53 52.25 2.04 10.13
CA PRO A 53 51.37 1.81 11.29
C PRO A 53 50.83 3.11 11.91
N LYS A 54 51.66 4.16 11.94
CA LYS A 54 51.26 5.49 12.43
C LYS A 54 50.14 6.08 11.56
N ASN A 55 50.31 6.08 10.23
CA ASN A 55 49.30 6.62 9.32
C ASN A 55 47.97 5.87 9.39
N LYS A 56 48.00 4.55 9.62
CA LYS A 56 46.77 3.76 9.81
C LYS A 56 46.00 4.19 11.07
N ASN A 57 46.72 4.42 12.18
CA ASN A 57 46.11 4.89 13.43
C ASN A 57 45.55 6.31 13.30
N ASP A 58 46.26 7.19 12.59
CA ASP A 58 45.82 8.58 12.41
C ASP A 58 44.57 8.65 11.49
N ILE A 59 44.51 7.82 10.43
CA ILE A 59 43.31 7.66 9.58
C ILE A 59 42.14 7.09 10.39
N ALA A 60 42.38 6.04 11.19
CA ALA A 60 41.34 5.44 12.03
C ALA A 60 40.78 6.44 13.05
N SER A 61 41.65 7.23 13.68
CA SER A 61 41.24 8.28 14.61
C SER A 61 40.40 9.36 13.92
N THR A 62 40.81 9.78 12.72
CA THR A 62 40.05 10.75 11.90
C THR A 62 38.66 10.22 11.53
N LEU A 63 38.55 8.93 11.20
CA LEU A 63 37.27 8.27 10.90
C LEU A 63 36.31 8.29 12.10
N VAL A 64 36.82 8.09 13.32
CA VAL A 64 36.01 8.16 14.56
C VAL A 64 35.42 9.57 14.74
N TYR A 65 36.18 10.63 14.48
CA TYR A 65 35.68 12.00 14.56
C TYR A 65 34.61 12.29 13.50
N ILE A 66 34.83 11.84 12.27
CA ILE A 66 33.85 11.99 11.18
C ILE A 66 32.56 11.24 11.52
N GLU A 67 32.64 10.02 12.05
CA GLU A 67 31.48 9.25 12.49
C GLU A 67 30.73 9.94 13.63
N ALA A 68 31.43 10.53 14.60
CA ALA A 68 30.80 11.29 15.67
C ALA A 68 30.05 12.54 15.15
N ILE A 69 30.61 13.26 14.18
CA ILE A 69 29.98 14.44 13.57
C ILE A 69 28.79 14.05 12.70
N ILE A 70 28.92 13.01 11.87
CA ILE A 70 27.83 12.46 11.06
C ILE A 70 26.68 12.04 11.96
N ASN A 71 26.94 11.26 13.02
CA ASN A 71 25.92 10.85 13.97
C ASN A 71 25.24 12.04 14.67
N GLY A 72 25.99 13.11 14.97
CA GLY A 72 25.43 14.35 15.52
C GLY A 72 24.53 15.09 14.53
N LEU A 73 24.91 15.16 13.25
CA LEU A 73 24.12 15.79 12.19
C LEU A 73 22.87 14.96 11.82
N SER A 74 23.00 13.64 11.76
CA SER A 74 21.88 12.69 11.54
C SER A 74 20.88 12.61 12.70
N GLN A 75 21.20 13.17 13.87
CA GLN A 75 20.24 13.35 14.96
C GLN A 75 19.50 14.71 14.90
N ALA A 76 20.04 15.68 14.15
CA ALA A 76 19.46 17.01 13.99
C ALA A 76 18.55 17.12 12.74
N GLU A 77 18.82 16.31 11.72
CA GLU A 77 17.99 16.14 10.53
C GLU A 77 17.47 14.70 10.54
N ASP A 78 16.17 14.48 10.29
CA ASP A 78 15.49 13.18 10.18
C ASP A 78 16.02 12.28 9.01
N ILE A 79 17.31 12.37 8.71
CA ILE A 79 18.01 11.60 7.68
C ILE A 79 18.53 10.34 8.35
N ASN A 80 17.87 9.23 8.05
CA ASN A 80 18.33 7.90 8.46
C ASN A 80 19.63 7.56 7.69
N PRO A 81 20.78 7.44 8.38
CA PRO A 81 22.08 7.15 7.74
C PRO A 81 22.16 5.74 7.13
N ASP A 82 21.16 4.88 7.36
CA ASP A 82 21.04 3.54 6.76
C ASP A 82 20.26 3.54 5.42
N GLU A 83 19.76 4.69 4.95
CA GLU A 83 19.04 4.73 3.67
C GLU A 83 20.00 4.74 2.48
N GLU A 84 20.22 3.53 1.94
CA GLU A 84 21.02 3.26 0.76
C GLU A 84 20.67 4.21 -0.40
N PHE A 85 21.69 4.82 -1.02
CA PHE A 85 21.51 5.69 -2.18
C PHE A 85 20.93 4.89 -3.36
N ILE A 86 19.78 5.32 -3.86
CA ILE A 86 19.12 4.70 -5.01
C ILE A 86 19.37 5.56 -6.23
N ASN A 87 20.06 5.02 -7.23
CA ASN A 87 20.28 5.73 -8.47
C ASN A 87 18.97 5.84 -9.27
N ILE A 88 18.29 6.99 -9.21
CA ILE A 88 17.02 7.23 -9.92
C ILE A 88 17.15 7.19 -11.45
N SER A 89 18.36 7.35 -12.02
CA SER A 89 18.57 7.37 -13.46
C SER A 89 18.33 6.02 -14.15
N GLN A 90 18.22 4.94 -13.37
CA GLN A 90 17.92 3.60 -13.87
C GLN A 90 16.42 3.41 -14.17
N PHE A 91 15.57 4.30 -13.66
CA PHE A 91 14.13 4.21 -13.84
C PHE A 91 13.70 4.68 -15.24
N LYS A 92 12.58 4.14 -15.70
CA LYS A 92 11.83 4.58 -16.89
C LYS A 92 10.37 4.84 -16.48
N PRO A 93 9.55 5.54 -17.26
CA PRO A 93 8.11 5.53 -17.02
C PRO A 93 7.61 4.09 -16.89
N LEU A 94 6.82 3.80 -15.87
CA LEU A 94 6.27 2.49 -15.59
C LEU A 94 4.77 2.52 -15.86
N SER A 95 4.34 1.72 -16.84
CA SER A 95 2.93 1.56 -17.19
C SER A 95 2.21 0.60 -16.23
N SER A 96 0.88 0.67 -16.23
CA SER A 96 0.02 -0.27 -15.50
C SER A 96 0.26 -1.73 -15.93
N ASN A 97 0.50 -1.98 -17.22
CA ASN A 97 0.75 -3.32 -17.76
C ASN A 97 2.09 -3.91 -17.31
N GLU A 98 3.18 -3.14 -17.38
CA GLU A 98 4.51 -3.59 -16.90
C GLU A 98 4.47 -3.87 -15.38
N LEU A 99 3.76 -3.03 -14.62
CA LEU A 99 3.54 -3.26 -13.20
C LEU A 99 2.72 -4.55 -12.97
N ILE A 100 1.64 -4.75 -13.73
CA ILE A 100 0.85 -5.99 -13.70
C ILE A 100 1.74 -7.20 -13.96
N GLU A 101 2.58 -7.20 -14.99
CA GLU A 101 3.49 -8.30 -15.32
C GLU A 101 4.48 -8.59 -14.19
N THR A 102 5.10 -7.54 -13.64
CA THR A 102 6.05 -7.66 -12.52
C THR A 102 5.39 -8.24 -11.27
N LEU A 103 4.18 -7.79 -10.92
CA LEU A 103 3.39 -8.35 -9.81
C LEU A 103 2.93 -9.80 -10.09
N GLY A 104 2.76 -10.14 -11.38
CA GLY A 104 2.42 -11.47 -11.87
C GLY A 104 3.50 -12.52 -11.65
N LEU A 105 4.71 -12.13 -11.24
CA LEU A 105 5.76 -13.06 -10.85
C LEU A 105 5.32 -13.96 -9.69
N THR A 106 4.63 -13.39 -8.68
CA THR A 106 4.17 -14.11 -7.47
C THR A 106 2.65 -14.23 -7.36
N ILE A 107 1.88 -13.31 -7.95
CA ILE A 107 0.41 -13.29 -7.86
C ILE A 107 -0.17 -13.58 -9.25
N LYS A 108 -0.46 -14.86 -9.54
CA LYS A 108 -1.00 -15.28 -10.84
C LYS A 108 -2.45 -14.82 -11.03
N LYS A 109 -2.78 -14.37 -12.26
CA LYS A 109 -4.07 -13.71 -12.59
C LYS A 109 -4.36 -12.53 -11.65
N ASP A 110 -5.63 -12.26 -11.31
CA ASP A 110 -6.02 -11.19 -10.38
C ASP A 110 -5.45 -9.81 -10.77
N GLU A 111 -5.35 -9.52 -12.07
CA GLU A 111 -4.55 -8.40 -12.58
C GLU A 111 -4.99 -7.05 -11.99
N ILE A 112 -6.30 -6.83 -11.95
CA ILE A 112 -6.88 -5.61 -11.39
C ILE A 112 -6.76 -5.57 -9.86
N ASN A 113 -6.96 -6.71 -9.20
CA ASN A 113 -6.83 -6.81 -7.75
C ASN A 113 -5.38 -6.54 -7.30
N ARG A 114 -4.38 -7.12 -7.97
CA ARG A 114 -2.97 -6.93 -7.62
C ARG A 114 -2.51 -5.50 -7.94
N LEU A 115 -2.94 -4.93 -9.06
CA LEU A 115 -2.64 -3.54 -9.41
C LEU A 115 -3.23 -2.56 -8.40
N LEU A 116 -4.53 -2.62 -8.13
CA LEU A 116 -5.19 -1.73 -7.16
C LEU A 116 -4.61 -1.88 -5.76
N THR A 117 -4.28 -3.12 -5.34
CA THR A 117 -3.67 -3.35 -4.04
C THR A 117 -2.28 -2.73 -3.95
N PHE A 118 -1.48 -2.83 -5.01
CA PHE A 118 -0.18 -2.17 -5.08
C PHE A 118 -0.32 -0.65 -5.00
N LEU A 119 -1.22 -0.06 -5.79
CA LEU A 119 -1.48 1.38 -5.78
C LEU A 119 -1.96 1.85 -4.40
N ALA A 120 -2.80 1.07 -3.73
CA ALA A 120 -3.20 1.36 -2.36
C ALA A 120 -2.00 1.31 -1.39
N HIS A 121 -1.08 0.36 -1.50
CA HIS A 121 0.13 0.36 -0.67
C HIS A 121 1.00 1.59 -0.95
N LEU A 122 1.20 1.92 -2.22
CA LEU A 122 1.98 3.09 -2.64
C LEU A 122 1.37 4.41 -2.16
N SER A 123 0.04 4.48 -2.11
CA SER A 123 -0.69 5.66 -1.64
C SER A 123 -0.35 6.07 -0.21
N ALA A 124 0.18 5.16 0.62
CA ALA A 124 0.68 5.49 1.95
C ALA A 124 1.74 6.60 1.92
N TYR A 125 2.49 6.75 0.82
CA TYR A 125 3.50 7.80 0.65
C TYR A 125 2.99 9.09 0.03
N THR A 126 1.67 9.22 -0.15
CA THR A 126 1.03 10.51 -0.38
C THR A 126 0.73 11.18 0.96
N GLU A 127 0.46 12.47 0.93
CA GLU A 127 0.05 13.21 2.12
C GLU A 127 -1.41 12.90 2.51
N GLU A 128 -2.35 13.01 1.56
CA GLU A 128 -3.80 12.90 1.82
C GLU A 128 -4.57 12.13 0.73
N SER A 129 -3.91 11.24 -0.01
CA SER A 129 -4.54 10.49 -1.13
C SER A 129 -4.48 8.98 -0.94
N GLN A 130 -4.48 8.54 0.33
CA GLN A 130 -4.46 7.12 0.68
C GLN A 130 -5.73 6.41 0.21
N LEU A 131 -5.57 5.19 -0.28
CA LEU A 131 -6.67 4.31 -0.65
C LEU A 131 -6.87 3.21 0.38
N ASN A 132 -8.13 2.85 0.56
CA ASN A 132 -8.55 1.80 1.49
C ASN A 132 -9.20 0.65 0.70
N ILE A 133 -8.80 -0.59 0.98
CA ILE A 133 -9.29 -1.80 0.28
C ILE A 133 -9.93 -2.79 1.27
N SER A 134 -11.09 -3.30 0.89
CA SER A 134 -11.76 -4.40 1.58
C SER A 134 -11.79 -5.60 0.65
N PHE A 135 -11.06 -6.66 1.01
CA PHE A 135 -11.14 -7.94 0.32
C PHE A 135 -12.28 -8.79 0.90
N ASN A 136 -13.37 -8.92 0.14
CA ASN A 136 -14.57 -9.65 0.53
C ASN A 136 -14.75 -10.88 -0.35
N ALA A 137 -14.45 -12.05 0.17
CA ALA A 137 -14.70 -13.30 -0.53
C ALA A 137 -14.75 -14.48 0.45
N PRO A 138 -15.40 -15.59 0.08
CA PRO A 138 -15.39 -16.80 0.91
C PRO A 138 -13.97 -17.26 1.25
N SER A 139 -13.83 -17.99 2.36
CA SER A 139 -12.56 -18.56 2.79
C SER A 139 -11.85 -19.35 1.68
N SER A 140 -10.52 -19.38 1.74
CA SER A 140 -9.65 -20.09 0.78
C SER A 140 -9.66 -19.55 -0.66
N SER A 141 -10.16 -18.34 -0.90
CA SER A 141 -10.11 -17.64 -2.19
C SER A 141 -8.79 -16.91 -2.48
N GLY A 142 -7.86 -16.87 -1.51
CA GLY A 142 -6.63 -16.08 -1.61
C GLY A 142 -6.77 -14.62 -1.13
N LYS A 143 -7.80 -14.30 -0.34
CA LYS A 143 -8.08 -12.93 0.14
C LYS A 143 -6.90 -12.21 0.81
N SER A 144 -6.14 -12.92 1.65
CA SER A 144 -4.96 -12.37 2.32
C SER A 144 -3.68 -12.50 1.48
N TYR A 145 -3.67 -13.37 0.46
CA TYR A 145 -2.47 -13.64 -0.32
C TYR A 145 -2.00 -12.42 -1.10
N ILE A 146 -2.91 -11.75 -1.83
CA ILE A 146 -2.60 -10.57 -2.66
C ILE A 146 -1.95 -9.44 -1.83
N PRO A 147 -2.58 -8.93 -0.74
CA PRO A 147 -1.97 -7.86 0.04
C PRO A 147 -0.68 -8.30 0.74
N MET A 148 -0.59 -9.54 1.23
CA MET A 148 0.63 -10.02 1.89
C MET A 148 1.82 -10.19 0.93
N GLU A 149 1.60 -10.63 -0.30
CA GLU A 149 2.68 -10.77 -1.27
C GLU A 149 3.14 -9.40 -1.80
N ILE A 150 2.21 -8.45 -1.99
CA ILE A 150 2.54 -7.07 -2.37
C ILE A 150 3.30 -6.36 -1.26
N SER A 151 2.93 -6.55 0.00
CA SER A 151 3.59 -5.88 1.14
C SER A 151 5.08 -6.22 1.24
N ARG A 152 5.53 -7.36 0.69
CA ARG A 152 6.96 -7.74 0.62
C ARG A 152 7.79 -6.90 -0.34
N LEU A 153 7.16 -6.06 -1.16
CA LEU A 153 7.84 -5.08 -2.01
C LEU A 153 8.14 -3.79 -1.24
N PHE A 154 7.44 -3.54 -0.14
CA PHE A 154 7.55 -2.32 0.66
C PHE A 154 8.50 -2.52 1.84
N PRO A 155 9.10 -1.43 2.38
CA PRO A 155 9.92 -1.52 3.57
C PRO A 155 9.13 -2.08 4.76
N GLU A 156 9.72 -3.04 5.48
CA GLU A 156 9.04 -3.71 6.60
C GLU A 156 8.61 -2.72 7.69
N LYS A 157 9.38 -1.67 7.93
CA LYS A 157 9.08 -0.60 8.90
C LYS A 157 7.77 0.15 8.62
N ASP A 158 7.28 0.11 7.38
CA ASP A 158 6.06 0.82 6.97
C ASP A 158 4.84 -0.10 6.94
N VAL A 159 5.03 -1.42 7.00
CA VAL A 159 3.94 -2.40 6.93
C VAL A 159 3.60 -2.89 8.33
N ILE A 160 2.36 -2.67 8.75
CA ILE A 160 1.81 -3.14 10.02
C ILE A 160 0.79 -4.23 9.71
N GLN A 161 1.13 -5.48 10.01
CA GLN A 161 0.24 -6.62 9.82
C GLN A 161 -0.43 -7.01 11.13
N VAL A 162 -1.77 -7.12 11.10
CA VAL A 162 -2.56 -7.40 12.30
C VAL A 162 -3.54 -8.53 11.99
N ALA A 163 -3.40 -9.67 12.69
CA ALA A 163 -4.35 -10.77 12.54
C ALA A 163 -5.69 -10.45 13.24
N TYR A 164 -5.60 -10.09 14.52
CA TYR A 164 -6.71 -9.63 15.34
C TYR A 164 -6.14 -8.69 16.41
N CYS A 165 -6.84 -7.60 16.69
CA CYS A 165 -6.52 -6.74 17.83
C CYS A 165 -7.78 -6.09 18.39
N SER A 166 -7.83 -5.97 19.72
CA SER A 166 -8.75 -5.04 20.36
C SER A 166 -8.23 -3.60 20.16
N PRO A 167 -9.10 -2.58 20.25
CA PRO A 167 -8.66 -1.19 20.13
C PRO A 167 -7.53 -0.86 21.10
N THR A 168 -7.70 -1.24 22.37
CA THR A 168 -6.71 -1.00 23.42
C THR A 168 -5.37 -1.68 23.12
N ALA A 169 -5.38 -2.93 22.64
CA ALA A 169 -4.15 -3.63 22.27
C ALA A 169 -3.43 -2.94 21.09
N PHE A 170 -4.18 -2.53 20.06
CA PHE A 170 -3.63 -1.85 18.90
C PHE A 170 -2.92 -0.54 19.27
N PHE A 171 -3.56 0.30 20.08
CA PHE A 171 -2.99 1.58 20.49
C PHE A 171 -1.84 1.41 21.49
N HIS A 172 -1.81 0.33 22.29
CA HIS A 172 -0.69 0.06 23.18
C HIS A 172 0.53 -0.52 22.46
N SER A 173 0.34 -1.35 21.43
CA SER A 173 1.46 -1.96 20.71
C SER A 173 2.17 -0.99 19.76
N HIS A 174 1.46 0.03 19.26
CA HIS A 174 2.01 1.02 18.31
C HIS A 174 2.11 2.43 18.90
N GLY A 175 1.71 2.61 20.16
CA GLY A 175 1.68 3.92 20.81
C GLY A 175 2.94 4.20 21.62
N THR A 176 3.53 5.37 21.43
CA THR A 176 4.61 5.88 22.26
C THR A 176 4.08 6.91 23.25
N PHE A 177 4.47 6.84 24.51
CA PHE A 177 3.99 7.80 25.51
C PHE A 177 4.66 9.16 25.31
N ASN A 178 3.85 10.20 25.10
CA ASN A 178 4.30 11.58 24.99
C ASN A 178 3.94 12.35 26.27
N LYS A 179 4.97 12.89 26.94
CA LYS A 179 4.83 13.61 28.22
C LYS A 179 4.08 14.93 28.08
N GLU A 180 4.29 15.64 26.97
CA GLU A 180 3.68 16.95 26.72
C GLU A 180 2.18 16.85 26.45
N LYS A 181 1.78 15.92 25.58
CA LYS A 181 0.36 15.62 25.29
C LYS A 181 -0.33 14.79 26.39
N GLN A 182 0.40 14.35 27.41
CA GLN A 182 -0.09 13.46 28.48
C GLN A 182 -0.91 12.28 27.93
N GLY A 183 -0.36 11.58 26.94
CA GLY A 183 -1.05 10.50 26.23
C GLY A 183 -0.13 9.68 25.35
N TYR A 184 -0.69 8.67 24.69
CA TYR A 184 0.03 7.84 23.72
C TYR A 184 -0.16 8.40 22.32
N ILE A 185 0.92 8.57 21.57
CA ILE A 185 0.89 8.95 20.15
C ILE A 185 1.03 7.67 19.32
N VAL A 186 0.10 7.48 18.39
CA VAL A 186 0.13 6.40 17.40
C VAL A 186 0.22 7.08 16.03
N ASP A 187 1.44 7.11 15.48
CA ASP A 187 1.70 7.70 14.17
C ASP A 187 1.50 6.66 13.08
N LEU A 188 0.51 6.91 12.23
CA LEU A 188 0.09 6.10 11.09
C LEU A 188 0.48 6.75 9.76
N SER A 189 1.21 7.88 9.78
CA SER A 189 1.76 8.53 8.60
C SER A 189 2.69 7.57 7.86
N LYS A 190 2.53 7.48 6.53
CA LYS A 190 3.35 6.60 5.68
C LYS A 190 3.27 5.11 6.07
N LYS A 191 2.20 4.69 6.76
CA LYS A 191 1.97 3.28 7.15
C LYS A 191 0.95 2.58 6.26
N ILE A 192 1.20 1.30 6.05
CA ILE A 192 0.32 0.35 5.38
C ILE A 192 -0.22 -0.61 6.46
N LEU A 193 -1.50 -0.48 6.79
CA LEU A 193 -2.18 -1.34 7.75
C LEU A 193 -2.86 -2.49 7.02
N ILE A 194 -2.47 -3.72 7.35
CA ILE A 194 -3.06 -4.93 6.77
C ILE A 194 -3.71 -5.77 7.87
N PHE A 195 -5.03 -5.82 7.88
CA PHE A 195 -5.79 -6.72 8.74
C PHE A 195 -6.06 -8.05 8.02
N LEU A 196 -5.55 -9.16 8.57
CA LEU A 196 -5.66 -10.49 7.95
C LEU A 196 -7.06 -11.11 8.08
N ASP A 197 -7.86 -10.60 9.02
CA ASP A 197 -9.30 -10.86 9.16
C ASP A 197 -10.06 -9.55 9.43
N GLN A 198 -11.38 -9.60 9.54
CA GLN A 198 -12.20 -8.46 9.93
C GLN A 198 -11.77 -7.95 11.32
N PRO A 199 -11.28 -6.70 11.44
CA PRO A 199 -10.89 -6.15 12.73
C PRO A 199 -12.12 -5.93 13.63
N HIS A 200 -11.86 -5.81 14.93
CA HIS A 200 -12.91 -5.55 15.91
C HIS A 200 -13.69 -4.27 15.54
N THR A 201 -15.03 -4.32 15.61
CA THR A 201 -15.90 -3.23 15.14
C THR A 201 -15.57 -1.88 15.78
N MET A 202 -15.27 -1.86 17.09
CA MET A 202 -14.86 -0.62 17.78
C MET A 202 -13.54 -0.04 17.25
N LEU A 203 -12.60 -0.88 16.80
CA LEU A 203 -11.36 -0.39 16.22
C LEU A 203 -11.64 0.27 14.87
N LEU A 204 -12.45 -0.35 14.02
CA LEU A 204 -12.89 0.27 12.76
C LEU A 204 -13.58 1.61 13.02
N GLN A 205 -14.49 1.67 13.98
CA GLN A 205 -15.19 2.91 14.34
C GLN A 205 -14.22 4.04 14.74
N HIS A 206 -13.15 3.72 15.48
CA HIS A 206 -12.12 4.70 15.83
C HIS A 206 -11.25 5.12 14.65
N LEU A 207 -11.04 4.24 13.67
CA LEU A 207 -10.26 4.53 12.46
C LEU A 207 -11.06 5.25 11.36
N ARG A 208 -12.41 5.21 11.39
CA ARG A 208 -13.29 5.82 10.36
C ARG A 208 -12.91 7.24 9.93
N PRO A 209 -12.58 8.18 10.84
CA PRO A 209 -12.28 9.54 10.40
C PRO A 209 -10.92 9.64 9.68
N MET A 210 -9.96 8.75 10.00
CA MET A 210 -8.71 8.63 9.22
C MET A 210 -8.98 8.02 7.85
N LEU A 211 -9.84 6.99 7.79
CA LEU A 211 -10.23 6.32 6.55
C LEU A 211 -11.02 7.21 5.58
N SER A 212 -11.52 8.35 6.06
CA SER A 212 -12.28 9.34 5.27
C SER A 212 -11.51 10.64 5.05
N HIS A 213 -10.26 10.71 5.54
CA HIS A 213 -9.43 11.91 5.48
C HIS A 213 -10.06 13.14 6.16
N ASP A 214 -10.87 12.93 7.20
CA ASP A 214 -11.63 14.01 7.85
C ASP A 214 -10.72 14.89 8.74
N LYS A 215 -9.80 14.25 9.47
CA LYS A 215 -8.85 14.90 10.39
C LYS A 215 -7.55 14.12 10.47
N LYS A 216 -6.44 14.79 10.22
CA LYS A 216 -5.09 14.23 10.28
C LYS A 216 -4.62 13.91 11.70
N GLU A 217 -5.23 14.54 12.72
CA GLU A 217 -5.02 14.22 14.13
C GLU A 217 -6.35 13.99 14.84
N ILE A 218 -6.47 12.86 15.54
CA ILE A 218 -7.66 12.49 16.30
C ILE A 218 -7.27 12.13 17.73
N GLN A 219 -7.93 12.75 18.70
CA GLN A 219 -7.82 12.38 20.10
C GLN A 219 -8.92 11.37 20.49
N LEU A 220 -8.50 10.20 20.97
CA LEU A 220 -9.35 9.17 21.54
C LEU A 220 -9.13 9.10 23.06
N LYS A 221 -10.22 8.84 23.79
CA LYS A 221 -10.18 8.59 25.24
C LYS A 221 -10.59 7.15 25.49
N ILE A 222 -9.68 6.35 26.04
CA ILE A 222 -9.93 4.93 26.32
C ILE A 222 -9.80 4.69 27.81
N THR A 223 -10.76 3.99 28.39
CA THR A 223 -10.73 3.59 29.80
C THR A 223 -9.92 2.32 29.97
N ASP A 224 -8.90 2.36 30.81
CA ASP A 224 -8.13 1.19 31.23
C ASP A 224 -8.64 0.68 32.59
N LYS A 225 -8.95 -0.62 32.64
CA LYS A 225 -9.37 -1.31 33.85
C LYS A 225 -8.15 -1.99 34.48
N SER A 226 -7.38 -1.26 35.27
CA SER A 226 -6.37 -1.90 36.12
C SER A 226 -7.04 -2.56 37.33
N GLN A 227 -6.70 -3.83 37.63
CA GLN A 227 -7.34 -4.61 38.70
C GLN A 227 -7.14 -4.05 40.13
N LYS A 228 -6.27 -3.04 40.33
CA LYS A 228 -5.91 -2.53 41.68
C LYS A 228 -6.16 -1.03 41.92
N GLN A 229 -6.44 -0.20 40.90
CA GLN A 229 -6.50 1.28 41.06
C GLN A 229 -7.71 1.98 40.41
N GLY A 230 -8.78 1.26 40.06
CA GLY A 230 -9.98 1.86 39.45
C GLY A 230 -9.85 2.16 37.95
N LEU A 231 -10.86 2.83 37.38
CA LEU A 231 -10.92 3.20 35.97
C LEU A 231 -10.00 4.40 35.71
N LYS A 232 -8.92 4.20 34.94
CA LYS A 232 -8.04 5.29 34.52
C LYS A 232 -8.24 5.57 33.04
N THR A 233 -8.64 6.80 32.71
CA THR A 233 -8.78 7.23 31.31
C THR A 233 -7.41 7.56 30.74
N LYS A 234 -7.07 6.99 29.59
CA LYS A 234 -5.87 7.30 28.80
C LYS A 234 -6.25 8.08 27.56
N ASN A 235 -5.45 9.10 27.24
CA ASN A 235 -5.54 9.82 25.98
C ASN A 235 -4.67 9.11 24.94
N ILE A 236 -5.22 8.91 23.74
CA ILE A 236 -4.51 8.38 22.58
C ILE A 236 -4.67 9.40 21.44
N TYR A 237 -3.59 9.71 20.77
CA TYR A 237 -3.54 10.62 19.64
C TYR A 237 -3.17 9.82 18.41
N LEU A 238 -4.11 9.65 17.48
CA LEU A 238 -3.86 9.07 16.17
C LEU A 238 -3.41 10.18 15.23
N ILE A 239 -2.29 10.00 14.54
CA ILE A 239 -1.70 10.99 13.63
C ILE A 239 -1.49 10.36 12.26
N GLY A 240 -1.83 11.10 11.21
CA GLY A 240 -1.57 10.73 9.83
C GLY A 240 -2.59 9.75 9.25
N TYR A 241 -2.59 9.68 7.92
CA TYR A 241 -3.47 8.82 7.16
C TYR A 241 -2.70 7.57 6.70
N PRO A 242 -3.11 6.37 7.16
CA PRO A 242 -2.58 5.12 6.65
C PRO A 242 -3.32 4.67 5.38
N SER A 243 -2.65 3.85 4.57
CA SER A 243 -3.34 2.96 3.64
C SER A 243 -3.86 1.76 4.39
N VAL A 244 -5.15 1.43 4.28
CA VAL A 244 -5.76 0.34 5.05
C VAL A 244 -6.32 -0.74 4.14
N ILE A 245 -5.87 -1.96 4.38
CA ILE A 245 -6.38 -3.17 3.76
C ILE A 245 -6.93 -4.08 4.84
N PHE A 246 -8.15 -4.58 4.68
CA PHE A 246 -8.61 -5.70 5.49
C PHE A 246 -9.20 -6.81 4.63
N CYS A 247 -9.02 -8.03 5.11
CA CYS A 247 -9.52 -9.23 4.46
C CYS A 247 -10.65 -9.80 5.31
N THR A 248 -11.85 -10.02 4.75
CA THR A 248 -12.95 -10.64 5.50
C THR A 248 -13.57 -11.78 4.72
N ALA A 249 -13.91 -12.84 5.46
CA ALA A 249 -14.72 -13.94 4.94
C ALA A 249 -16.22 -13.64 4.98
N GLY A 250 -16.63 -12.65 5.80
CA GLY A 250 -18.00 -12.17 5.87
C GLY A 250 -18.33 -11.30 4.65
N LEU A 251 -19.45 -11.61 4.00
CA LEU A 251 -19.95 -10.80 2.89
C LEU A 251 -20.82 -9.63 3.38
N THR A 252 -21.21 -9.62 4.65
CA THR A 252 -21.92 -8.51 5.28
C THR A 252 -20.97 -7.35 5.51
N ILE A 253 -21.17 -6.27 4.75
CA ILE A 253 -20.41 -5.03 4.88
C ILE A 253 -21.35 -3.97 5.41
N ASP A 254 -20.94 -3.30 6.48
CA ASP A 254 -21.62 -2.10 6.97
C ASP A 254 -21.57 -1.02 5.88
N GLU A 255 -22.69 -0.35 5.60
CA GLU A 255 -22.81 0.62 4.50
C GLU A 255 -21.76 1.75 4.60
N GLN A 256 -21.40 2.11 5.83
CA GLN A 256 -20.34 3.08 6.10
C GLN A 256 -18.96 2.60 5.64
N GLU A 257 -18.67 1.30 5.70
CA GLU A 257 -17.40 0.74 5.22
C GLU A 257 -17.44 0.50 3.71
N ALA A 258 -18.55 0.01 3.17
CA ALA A 258 -18.72 -0.16 1.72
C ALA A 258 -18.48 1.13 0.92
N THR A 259 -18.73 2.27 1.56
CA THR A 259 -18.52 3.58 0.97
C THR A 259 -17.16 4.20 1.28
N ARG A 260 -16.39 3.68 2.24
CA ARG A 260 -15.01 4.10 2.55
C ARG A 260 -13.96 3.26 1.83
N PHE A 261 -14.24 1.99 1.60
CA PHE A 261 -13.31 1.04 0.98
C PHE A 261 -13.64 0.78 -0.50
N LEU A 262 -12.61 0.51 -1.30
CA LEU A 262 -12.75 -0.19 -2.57
C LEU A 262 -13.02 -1.66 -2.27
N LEU A 263 -14.16 -2.17 -2.74
CA LEU A 263 -14.55 -3.57 -2.52
C LEU A 263 -13.91 -4.45 -3.58
N LEU A 264 -13.00 -5.33 -3.19
CA LEU A 264 -12.34 -6.28 -4.09
C LEU A 264 -12.65 -7.71 -3.69
N SER A 265 -12.64 -8.61 -4.66
CA SER A 265 -12.73 -10.05 -4.42
C SER A 265 -11.71 -10.74 -5.31
N PRO A 266 -10.89 -11.66 -4.78
CA PRO A 266 -10.03 -12.48 -5.62
C PRO A 266 -10.88 -13.25 -6.63
N GLU A 267 -10.38 -13.38 -7.85
CA GLU A 267 -11.05 -14.17 -8.90
C GLU A 267 -11.16 -15.65 -8.45
N ILE A 268 -12.15 -16.38 -8.95
CA ILE A 268 -12.33 -17.81 -8.59
C ILE A 268 -12.51 -18.70 -9.83
N ASN A 269 -12.10 -18.22 -11.00
CA ASN A 269 -12.14 -19.00 -12.22
C ASN A 269 -11.14 -20.18 -12.17
N GLN A 270 -11.42 -21.22 -12.96
CA GLN A 270 -10.62 -22.45 -12.95
C GLN A 270 -9.17 -22.23 -13.38
N GLU A 271 -8.94 -21.31 -14.32
CA GLU A 271 -7.60 -21.02 -14.83
C GLU A 271 -6.71 -20.42 -13.73
N LYS A 272 -7.21 -19.43 -12.98
CA LYS A 272 -6.52 -18.88 -11.82
C LYS A 272 -6.23 -19.95 -10.79
N LEU A 273 -7.22 -20.77 -10.43
CA LEU A 273 -7.03 -21.82 -9.42
C LEU A 273 -5.90 -22.77 -9.84
N ARG A 274 -5.87 -23.17 -11.12
CA ARG A 274 -4.80 -23.99 -11.69
C ARG A 274 -3.43 -23.30 -11.58
N GLU A 275 -3.31 -22.04 -12.00
CA GLU A 275 -2.04 -21.30 -11.92
C GLU A 275 -1.59 -21.08 -10.48
N GLY A 276 -2.52 -20.79 -9.56
CA GLY A 276 -2.22 -20.66 -8.13
C GLY A 276 -1.71 -21.96 -7.51
N ILE A 277 -2.26 -23.11 -7.90
CA ILE A 277 -1.76 -24.43 -7.47
C ILE A 277 -0.35 -24.66 -8.02
N LEU A 278 -0.12 -24.42 -9.30
CA LEU A 278 1.21 -24.60 -9.93
C LEU A 278 2.26 -23.70 -9.28
N GLU A 279 1.92 -22.44 -9.03
CA GLU A 279 2.81 -21.48 -8.37
C GLU A 279 3.12 -21.91 -6.93
N LYS A 280 2.13 -22.40 -6.20
CA LYS A 280 2.32 -22.93 -4.85
C LYS A 280 3.23 -24.16 -4.85
N ILE A 281 3.01 -25.12 -5.75
CA ILE A 281 3.88 -26.29 -5.90
C ILE A 281 5.31 -25.85 -6.20
N LYS A 282 5.50 -24.94 -7.17
CA LYS A 282 6.82 -24.39 -7.51
C LYS A 282 7.54 -23.77 -6.31
N LYS A 283 6.82 -22.96 -5.52
CA LYS A 283 7.34 -22.29 -4.31
C LYS A 283 7.69 -23.27 -3.19
N ASP A 284 6.86 -24.28 -2.96
CA ASP A 284 7.02 -25.22 -1.84
C ASP A 284 7.99 -26.37 -2.17
N SER A 285 8.21 -26.68 -3.46
CA SER A 285 9.12 -27.75 -3.89
C SER A 285 10.60 -27.38 -3.71
N ASP A 286 10.96 -26.12 -4.01
CA ASP A 286 12.30 -25.57 -3.74
C ASP A 286 12.21 -24.08 -3.41
N ARG A 287 11.95 -23.81 -2.13
CA ARG A 287 11.77 -22.45 -1.63
C ARG A 287 13.01 -21.58 -1.78
N SER A 288 14.20 -22.15 -1.59
CA SER A 288 15.46 -21.39 -1.65
C SER A 288 15.73 -20.91 -3.07
N SER A 289 15.63 -21.81 -4.06
CA SER A 289 15.80 -21.44 -5.46
C SER A 289 14.69 -20.50 -5.93
N TYR A 290 13.45 -20.71 -5.46
CA TYR A 290 12.34 -19.81 -5.77
C TYR A 290 12.60 -18.37 -5.29
N LEU A 291 13.03 -18.20 -4.03
CA LEU A 291 13.35 -16.89 -3.47
C LEU A 291 14.57 -16.26 -4.15
N TYR A 292 15.61 -17.04 -4.44
CA TYR A 292 16.77 -16.56 -5.18
C TYR A 292 16.37 -16.02 -6.56
N ASN A 293 15.56 -16.77 -7.31
CA ASN A 293 15.06 -16.35 -8.62
C ASN A 293 14.21 -15.07 -8.56
N LEU A 294 13.46 -14.86 -7.47
CA LEU A 294 12.71 -13.62 -7.26
C LEU A 294 13.58 -12.42 -6.89
N GLU A 295 14.69 -12.63 -6.18
CA GLU A 295 15.59 -11.55 -5.78
C GLU A 295 16.56 -11.15 -6.91
N ILE A 296 16.94 -12.07 -7.81
CA ILE A 296 17.74 -11.75 -9.00
C ILE A 296 16.93 -11.15 -10.15
N ASN A 297 15.59 -11.23 -10.10
CA ASN A 297 14.73 -10.66 -11.13
C ASN A 297 14.89 -9.13 -11.14
N SER A 298 15.40 -8.59 -12.26
CA SER A 298 15.77 -7.19 -12.40
C SER A 298 14.57 -6.25 -12.27
N GLU A 299 13.42 -6.60 -12.83
CA GLU A 299 12.21 -5.77 -12.82
C GLU A 299 11.64 -5.67 -11.41
N ARG A 300 11.58 -6.79 -10.67
CA ARG A 300 11.14 -6.81 -9.28
C ARG A 300 12.09 -6.03 -8.36
N LYS A 301 13.40 -6.15 -8.57
CA LYS A 301 14.39 -5.36 -7.84
C LYS A 301 14.22 -3.87 -8.12
N LEU A 302 14.09 -3.49 -9.39
CA LEU A 302 13.85 -2.12 -9.83
C LEU A 302 12.56 -1.55 -9.21
N LEU A 303 11.51 -2.36 -9.09
CA LEU A 303 10.26 -1.97 -8.45
C LEU A 303 10.44 -1.71 -6.94
N LYS A 304 11.15 -2.57 -6.22
CA LYS A 304 11.48 -2.34 -4.80
C LYS A 304 12.31 -1.07 -4.61
N ASP A 305 13.32 -0.86 -5.47
CA ASP A 305 14.18 0.33 -5.42
C ASP A 305 13.35 1.60 -5.74
N ARG A 306 12.44 1.53 -6.71
CA ARG A 306 11.49 2.61 -7.01
C ARG A 306 10.63 2.96 -5.80
N ILE A 307 10.05 1.98 -5.11
CA ILE A 307 9.21 2.22 -3.92
C ILE A 307 10.00 2.94 -2.83
N ARG A 308 11.23 2.51 -2.57
CA ARG A 308 12.12 3.15 -1.59
C ARG A 308 12.48 4.59 -2.01
N ALA A 309 12.80 4.81 -3.28
CA ALA A 309 13.12 6.14 -3.79
C ALA A 309 11.89 7.08 -3.78
N ILE A 310 10.70 6.60 -4.13
CA ILE A 310 9.44 7.37 -4.01
C ILE A 310 9.21 7.82 -2.57
N LYS A 311 9.47 6.95 -1.59
CA LYS A 311 9.34 7.30 -0.18
C LYS A 311 10.31 8.43 0.22
N GLN A 312 11.55 8.36 -0.25
CA GLN A 312 12.61 9.35 0.04
C GLN A 312 12.27 10.74 -0.48
N GLU A 313 11.58 10.81 -1.63
CA GLU A 313 11.13 12.07 -2.24
C GLU A 313 10.17 12.88 -1.36
N SER A 314 9.51 12.24 -0.38
CA SER A 314 8.67 12.88 0.64
C SER A 314 7.68 13.91 0.07
N ILE A 315 6.96 13.51 -0.97
CA ILE A 315 5.98 14.39 -1.64
C ILE A 315 4.84 14.77 -0.71
N THR A 316 4.64 16.07 -0.55
CA THR A 316 3.56 16.65 0.24
C THR A 316 2.35 17.01 -0.61
N GLU A 317 2.56 17.38 -1.88
CA GLU A 317 1.49 17.90 -2.74
C GLU A 317 1.56 17.30 -4.15
N ILE A 318 0.39 16.90 -4.65
CA ILE A 318 0.20 16.41 -6.02
C ILE A 318 -1.03 17.09 -6.60
N ASN A 319 -0.83 17.87 -7.66
CA ASN A 319 -1.84 18.64 -8.37
C ASN A 319 -2.18 17.98 -9.70
N ILE A 320 -3.44 18.11 -10.14
CA ILE A 320 -3.92 17.52 -11.39
C ILE A 320 -3.97 18.63 -12.44
N VAL A 321 -3.22 18.47 -13.54
CA VAL A 321 -3.07 19.52 -14.57
C VAL A 321 -4.39 19.88 -15.25
N ASN A 322 -5.28 18.90 -15.43
CA ASN A 322 -6.51 19.03 -16.19
C ASN A 322 -7.74 18.54 -15.40
N PRO A 323 -8.23 19.31 -14.41
CA PRO A 323 -9.43 18.97 -13.66
C PRO A 323 -10.68 18.82 -14.55
N GLN A 324 -10.76 19.55 -15.66
CA GLN A 324 -11.88 19.51 -16.59
C GLN A 324 -11.98 18.16 -17.31
N LEU A 325 -10.86 17.52 -17.64
CA LEU A 325 -10.86 16.16 -18.18
C LEU A 325 -11.41 15.16 -17.17
N VAL A 326 -11.02 15.28 -15.90
CA VAL A 326 -11.55 14.45 -14.81
C VAL A 326 -13.05 14.63 -14.67
N GLU A 327 -13.53 15.88 -14.65
CA GLU A 327 -14.95 16.20 -14.60
C GLU A 327 -15.70 15.59 -15.79
N HIS A 328 -15.24 15.83 -17.02
CA HIS A 328 -15.89 15.32 -18.22
C HIS A 328 -15.99 13.78 -18.21
N MET A 329 -14.89 13.09 -17.91
CA MET A 329 -14.85 11.62 -17.88
C MET A 329 -15.73 11.04 -16.77
N PHE A 330 -15.82 11.71 -15.62
CA PHE A 330 -16.68 11.27 -14.51
C PHE A 330 -18.16 11.50 -14.81
N MET A 331 -18.53 12.72 -15.23
CA MET A 331 -19.92 13.11 -15.46
C MET A 331 -20.57 12.29 -16.59
N LYS A 332 -19.80 11.91 -17.62
CA LYS A 332 -20.28 11.03 -18.72
C LYS A 332 -20.84 9.69 -18.25
N ARG A 333 -20.44 9.22 -17.06
CA ARG A 333 -20.85 7.93 -16.48
C ARG A 333 -22.15 8.04 -15.68
N ILE A 334 -22.49 9.24 -15.22
CA ILE A 334 -23.55 9.46 -14.25
C ILE A 334 -24.86 9.77 -14.97
N LYS A 335 -25.82 8.84 -14.87
CA LYS A 335 -27.21 9.11 -15.29
C LYS A 335 -27.97 9.92 -14.24
N LYS A 336 -27.71 9.66 -12.95
CA LYS A 336 -28.34 10.32 -11.81
C LYS A 336 -27.35 10.37 -10.65
N PHE A 337 -27.16 11.57 -10.10
CA PHE A 337 -26.25 11.77 -8.97
C PHE A 337 -26.73 11.06 -7.71
N LYS A 338 -25.78 10.46 -6.98
CA LYS A 338 -25.96 9.80 -5.69
C LYS A 338 -24.93 10.33 -4.68
N PRO A 339 -25.21 10.34 -3.37
CA PRO A 339 -24.23 10.75 -2.35
C PRO A 339 -22.88 10.04 -2.44
N LYS A 340 -22.87 8.76 -2.84
CA LYS A 340 -21.66 7.95 -3.02
C LYS A 340 -20.70 8.55 -4.06
N HIS A 341 -21.20 9.22 -5.09
CA HIS A 341 -20.37 9.75 -6.19
C HIS A 341 -19.31 10.74 -5.70
N GLN A 342 -19.53 11.42 -4.57
CA GLN A 342 -18.52 12.28 -3.93
C GLN A 342 -17.30 11.48 -3.44
N ARG A 343 -17.51 10.27 -2.92
CA ARG A 343 -16.41 9.39 -2.49
C ARG A 343 -15.74 8.72 -3.68
N ASP A 344 -16.51 8.38 -4.71
CA ASP A 344 -15.99 7.74 -5.92
C ASP A 344 -15.06 8.68 -6.70
N ILE A 345 -15.43 9.96 -6.87
CA ILE A 345 -14.54 10.94 -7.48
C ILE A 345 -13.28 11.20 -6.64
N GLY A 346 -13.40 11.19 -5.30
CA GLY A 346 -12.25 11.26 -4.39
C GLY A 346 -11.26 10.10 -4.58
N ARG A 347 -11.76 8.89 -4.84
CA ARG A 347 -10.91 7.72 -5.13
C ARG A 347 -10.26 7.79 -6.49
N ILE A 348 -11.00 8.23 -7.50
CA ILE A 348 -10.45 8.39 -8.86
C ILE A 348 -9.34 9.44 -8.84
N THR A 349 -9.58 10.61 -8.25
CA THR A 349 -8.55 11.65 -8.10
C THR A 349 -7.35 11.16 -7.29
N SER A 350 -7.57 10.35 -6.24
CA SER A 350 -6.48 9.68 -5.52
C SER A 350 -5.68 8.74 -6.43
N LEU A 351 -6.35 7.91 -7.25
CA LEU A 351 -5.69 7.04 -8.24
C LEU A 351 -4.84 7.84 -9.23
N VAL A 352 -5.36 8.97 -9.75
CA VAL A 352 -4.60 9.88 -10.63
C VAL A 352 -3.30 10.33 -9.94
N LYS A 353 -3.40 10.79 -8.69
CA LYS A 353 -2.24 11.23 -7.91
C LYS A 353 -1.25 10.09 -7.65
N ILE A 354 -1.74 8.87 -7.42
CA ILE A 354 -0.87 7.71 -7.21
C ILE A 354 -0.15 7.29 -8.50
N PHE A 355 -0.78 7.42 -9.68
CA PHE A 355 -0.09 7.20 -10.96
C PHE A 355 1.02 8.22 -11.20
N ALA A 356 0.75 9.49 -10.90
CA ALA A 356 1.78 10.52 -10.93
C ALA A 356 2.92 10.19 -9.94
N LEU A 357 2.60 9.76 -8.72
CA LEU A 357 3.58 9.35 -7.71
C LEU A 357 4.42 8.15 -8.17
N LEU A 358 3.81 7.15 -8.82
CA LEU A 358 4.52 6.00 -9.38
C LEU A 358 5.58 6.43 -10.41
N ASN A 359 5.29 7.50 -11.14
CA ASN A 359 6.11 8.05 -12.22
C ASN A 359 6.74 9.40 -11.87
N ILE A 360 6.97 9.67 -10.57
CA ILE A 360 7.39 10.97 -10.02
C ILE A 360 8.55 11.66 -10.78
N TRP A 361 9.56 10.91 -11.23
CA TRP A 361 10.72 11.49 -11.94
C TRP A 361 10.46 11.80 -13.43
N PHE A 362 9.27 11.46 -13.93
CA PHE A 362 8.79 11.68 -15.30
C PHE A 362 7.56 12.57 -15.32
N ARG A 363 7.38 13.35 -14.26
CA ARG A 363 6.30 14.33 -14.10
C ARG A 363 6.92 15.68 -13.82
N GLU A 364 6.22 16.71 -14.26
CA GLU A 364 6.61 18.09 -14.01
C GLU A 364 6.41 18.43 -12.53
N ARG A 365 7.15 19.44 -12.07
CA ARG A 365 6.97 20.01 -10.74
C ARG A 365 6.79 21.52 -10.88
N GLU A 366 5.76 22.03 -10.24
CA GLU A 366 5.48 23.46 -10.15
C GLU A 366 5.43 23.85 -8.69
N GLU A 367 6.22 24.86 -8.30
CA GLU A 367 6.28 25.37 -6.92
C GLU A 367 6.53 24.29 -5.84
N GLY A 368 7.17 23.18 -6.23
CA GLY A 368 7.44 22.04 -5.35
C GLY A 368 6.37 20.94 -5.35
N ALA A 369 5.18 21.22 -5.90
CA ALA A 369 4.12 20.24 -6.08
C ALA A 369 4.36 19.37 -7.32
N LEU A 370 4.04 18.09 -7.23
CA LEU A 370 4.08 17.15 -8.36
C LEU A 370 2.85 17.34 -9.26
N ILE A 371 3.02 17.36 -10.58
CA ILE A 371 1.92 17.53 -11.52
C ILE A 371 1.52 16.21 -12.17
N ALA A 372 0.30 15.75 -11.89
CA ALA A 372 -0.33 14.62 -12.55
C ALA A 372 -0.88 15.05 -13.92
N ASN A 373 -0.51 14.31 -14.97
CA ASN A 373 -0.82 14.64 -16.36
C ASN A 373 -2.08 13.92 -16.88
N ASP A 374 -2.43 14.17 -18.14
CA ASP A 374 -3.59 13.54 -18.80
C ASP A 374 -3.47 12.00 -18.93
N GLU A 375 -2.26 11.44 -18.94
CA GLU A 375 -2.04 9.99 -18.97
C GLU A 375 -2.40 9.37 -17.61
N ASP A 376 -1.99 10.00 -16.50
CA ASP A 376 -2.35 9.58 -15.15
C ASP A 376 -3.88 9.58 -14.95
N ILE A 377 -4.57 10.57 -15.54
CA ILE A 377 -6.03 10.65 -15.57
C ILE A 377 -6.63 9.45 -16.30
N LYS A 378 -6.15 9.16 -17.52
CA LYS A 378 -6.66 8.04 -18.33
C LYS A 378 -6.43 6.69 -17.66
N ASP A 379 -5.24 6.46 -17.11
CA ASP A 379 -4.89 5.22 -16.41
C ASP A 379 -5.78 4.98 -15.19
N ALA A 380 -6.03 6.03 -14.40
CA ALA A 380 -6.93 5.95 -13.25
C ALA A 380 -8.36 5.57 -13.64
N PHE A 381 -8.90 6.19 -14.69
CA PHE A 381 -10.25 5.89 -15.17
C PHE A 381 -10.35 4.49 -15.80
N GLU A 382 -9.34 4.05 -16.56
CA GLU A 382 -9.33 2.72 -17.17
C GLU A 382 -9.43 1.62 -16.11
N ILE A 383 -8.72 1.77 -15.00
CA ILE A 383 -8.75 0.79 -13.91
C ILE A 383 -10.04 0.90 -13.11
N TYR A 384 -10.50 2.12 -12.83
CA TYR A 384 -11.75 2.33 -12.11
C TYR A 384 -12.94 1.72 -12.87
N ASP A 385 -12.94 1.82 -14.21
CA ASP A 385 -13.97 1.21 -15.06
C ASP A 385 -14.12 -0.29 -14.83
N LYS A 386 -13.01 -1.01 -14.68
CA LYS A 386 -12.98 -2.46 -14.49
C LYS A 386 -13.65 -2.92 -13.19
N ILE A 387 -13.79 -2.04 -12.19
CA ILE A 387 -14.45 -2.35 -10.91
C ILE A 387 -15.77 -1.59 -10.70
N SER A 388 -16.03 -0.54 -11.49
CA SER A 388 -17.06 0.47 -11.27
C SER A 388 -18.46 -0.09 -11.05
N GLU A 389 -18.87 -1.10 -11.83
CA GLU A 389 -20.22 -1.65 -11.79
C GLU A 389 -20.56 -2.30 -10.44
N SER A 390 -19.61 -3.06 -9.86
CA SER A 390 -19.74 -3.63 -8.53
C SER A 390 -19.72 -2.56 -7.44
N GLN A 391 -18.87 -1.54 -7.60
CA GLN A 391 -18.77 -0.43 -6.64
C GLN A 391 -20.06 0.39 -6.58
N GLU A 392 -20.66 0.71 -7.74
CA GLU A 392 -21.90 1.49 -7.86
C GLU A 392 -23.08 0.82 -7.14
N LEU A 393 -23.05 -0.51 -7.04
CA LEU A 393 -24.04 -1.32 -6.33
C LEU A 393 -23.66 -1.61 -4.86
N ASN A 394 -22.49 -1.17 -4.40
CA ASN A 394 -21.91 -1.53 -3.10
C ASN A 394 -21.81 -3.05 -2.87
N LEU A 395 -21.58 -3.81 -3.96
CA LEU A 395 -21.46 -5.25 -3.90
C LEU A 395 -19.99 -5.69 -4.02
N PRO A 396 -19.53 -6.63 -3.18
CA PRO A 396 -18.32 -7.37 -3.47
C PRO A 396 -18.35 -7.96 -4.87
N PRO A 397 -17.25 -7.88 -5.64
CA PRO A 397 -17.19 -8.50 -6.97
C PRO A 397 -17.60 -9.99 -6.98
N TYR A 398 -17.31 -10.75 -5.91
CA TYR A 398 -17.78 -12.13 -5.77
C TYR A 398 -19.32 -12.25 -5.80
N VAL A 399 -20.04 -11.38 -5.07
CA VAL A 399 -21.51 -11.37 -5.03
C VAL A 399 -22.08 -10.95 -6.37
N PHE A 400 -21.45 -9.95 -6.98
CA PHE A 400 -21.87 -9.44 -8.28
C PHE A 400 -21.68 -10.46 -9.41
N ASN A 401 -20.55 -11.17 -9.41
CA ASN A 401 -20.27 -12.24 -10.37
C ASN A 401 -21.21 -13.42 -10.15
N LEU A 402 -21.55 -13.77 -8.90
CA LEU A 402 -22.56 -14.79 -8.63
C LEU A 402 -23.91 -14.41 -9.25
N TYR A 403 -24.33 -13.15 -9.14
CA TYR A 403 -25.54 -12.68 -9.80
C TYR A 403 -25.46 -12.82 -11.33
N LYS A 404 -24.38 -12.34 -11.96
CA LYS A 404 -24.21 -12.39 -13.41
C LYS A 404 -24.06 -13.81 -13.96
N ASP A 405 -23.10 -14.56 -13.42
CA ASP A 405 -22.68 -15.85 -13.97
C ASP A 405 -23.69 -16.95 -13.65
N ILE A 406 -24.39 -16.84 -12.52
CA ILE A 406 -25.30 -17.88 -12.04
C ILE A 406 -26.76 -17.45 -12.21
N ILE A 407 -27.20 -16.37 -11.56
CA ILE A 407 -28.62 -16.02 -11.49
C ILE A 407 -29.14 -15.55 -12.85
N VAL A 408 -28.46 -14.59 -13.48
CA VAL A 408 -28.85 -14.05 -14.80
C VAL A 408 -28.75 -15.13 -15.87
N THR A 409 -27.68 -15.92 -15.89
CA THR A 409 -27.51 -17.05 -16.82
C THR A 409 -28.64 -18.06 -16.68
N LEU A 410 -28.95 -18.50 -15.45
CA LEU A 410 -30.02 -19.44 -15.19
C LEU A 410 -31.41 -18.88 -15.57
N TYR A 411 -31.65 -17.61 -15.28
CA TYR A 411 -32.88 -16.93 -15.68
C TYR A 411 -33.03 -16.90 -17.20
N LYS A 412 -31.97 -16.56 -17.94
CA LYS A 412 -31.97 -16.59 -19.42
C LYS A 412 -32.21 -18.01 -19.94
N GLU A 413 -31.51 -19.01 -19.42
CA GLU A 413 -31.70 -20.42 -19.80
C GLU A 413 -33.16 -20.88 -19.63
N LYS A 414 -33.83 -20.46 -18.55
CA LYS A 414 -35.24 -20.81 -18.28
C LYS A 414 -36.25 -20.05 -19.15
N ASN A 415 -35.88 -18.89 -19.67
CA ASN A 415 -36.77 -17.98 -20.40
C ASN A 415 -36.38 -17.79 -21.87
N ASN A 416 -35.50 -18.66 -22.41
CA ASN A 416 -35.07 -18.61 -23.82
C ASN A 416 -36.17 -19.01 -24.81
N ASN A 417 -37.28 -19.62 -24.35
CA ASN A 417 -38.39 -20.03 -25.21
C ASN A 417 -39.50 -18.96 -25.16
N GLU A 418 -39.72 -18.26 -26.28
CA GLU A 418 -40.73 -17.19 -26.44
C GLU A 418 -42.20 -17.66 -26.34
N LEU A 419 -42.44 -18.97 -26.15
CA LEU A 419 -43.77 -19.58 -26.11
C LEU A 419 -44.43 -19.55 -24.72
N ASP A 420 -43.69 -19.21 -23.66
CA ASP A 420 -44.25 -19.11 -22.30
C ASP A 420 -44.75 -17.69 -22.00
N SER A 421 -46.02 -17.56 -21.65
CA SER A 421 -46.71 -16.28 -21.40
C SER A 421 -46.32 -15.58 -20.08
N SER A 422 -45.46 -16.19 -19.26
CA SER A 422 -44.97 -15.57 -18.02
C SER A 422 -43.51 -15.94 -17.71
N PRO A 423 -42.69 -14.98 -17.27
CA PRO A 423 -41.30 -15.23 -16.94
C PRO A 423 -41.17 -16.16 -15.74
N ARG A 424 -40.36 -17.21 -15.87
CA ARG A 424 -40.08 -18.19 -14.82
C ARG A 424 -38.87 -17.78 -14.00
N GLY A 425 -39.08 -17.56 -12.70
CA GLY A 425 -38.00 -17.30 -11.75
C GLY A 425 -37.08 -18.49 -11.52
N ALA A 426 -35.87 -18.22 -11.00
CA ALA A 426 -34.93 -19.23 -10.54
C ALA A 426 -35.16 -19.53 -9.05
N THR A 427 -35.36 -20.80 -8.71
CA THR A 427 -35.44 -21.24 -7.32
C THR A 427 -34.07 -21.26 -6.67
N ARG A 428 -34.01 -21.11 -5.34
CA ARG A 428 -32.74 -21.18 -4.58
C ARG A 428 -31.98 -22.48 -4.85
N GLN A 429 -32.67 -23.62 -4.94
CA GLN A 429 -32.04 -24.91 -5.21
C GLN A 429 -31.39 -24.96 -6.60
N GLU A 430 -32.04 -24.40 -7.63
CA GLU A 430 -31.46 -24.31 -8.97
C GLU A 430 -30.22 -23.42 -8.99
N ILE A 431 -30.24 -22.28 -8.27
CA ILE A 431 -29.10 -21.38 -8.15
C ILE A 431 -27.93 -22.09 -7.46
N LEU A 432 -28.16 -22.79 -6.34
CA LEU A 432 -27.13 -23.55 -5.63
C LEU A 432 -26.54 -24.67 -6.51
N LYS A 433 -27.37 -25.36 -7.30
CA LYS A 433 -26.94 -26.38 -8.25
C LYS A 433 -26.07 -25.77 -9.36
N LYS A 434 -26.50 -24.67 -9.97
CA LYS A 434 -25.75 -23.97 -11.02
C LYS A 434 -24.42 -23.41 -10.48
N HIS A 435 -24.41 -22.87 -9.27
CA HIS A 435 -23.18 -22.44 -8.59
C HIS A 435 -22.17 -23.58 -8.45
N TYR A 436 -22.63 -24.77 -8.05
CA TYR A 436 -21.76 -25.95 -8.00
C TYR A 436 -21.24 -26.36 -9.39
N GLN A 437 -22.08 -26.30 -10.42
CA GLN A 437 -21.68 -26.63 -11.80
C GLN A 437 -20.59 -25.67 -12.34
N VAL A 438 -20.70 -24.37 -12.05
CA VAL A 438 -19.79 -23.35 -12.58
C VAL A 438 -18.51 -23.26 -11.75
N TYR A 439 -18.62 -23.23 -10.43
CA TYR A 439 -17.48 -22.99 -9.54
C TYR A 439 -16.93 -24.26 -8.87
N GLY A 440 -17.56 -25.42 -9.06
CA GLY A 440 -17.11 -26.69 -8.49
C GLY A 440 -17.21 -26.77 -6.96
N ARG A 441 -17.95 -25.85 -6.31
CA ARG A 441 -18.08 -25.79 -4.86
C ARG A 441 -19.50 -25.50 -4.42
N TYR A 442 -19.88 -26.08 -3.29
CA TYR A 442 -21.19 -25.82 -2.69
C TYR A 442 -21.20 -24.45 -2.01
N LEU A 443 -22.24 -23.67 -2.26
CA LEU A 443 -22.52 -22.44 -1.52
C LEU A 443 -23.46 -22.80 -0.36
N PRO A 444 -23.06 -22.60 0.91
CA PRO A 444 -23.93 -22.89 2.03
C PRO A 444 -25.24 -22.09 1.96
N ASP A 445 -26.38 -22.76 2.15
CA ASP A 445 -27.69 -22.10 2.04
C ASP A 445 -27.85 -20.94 3.04
N TRP A 446 -27.29 -21.06 4.26
CA TRP A 446 -27.31 -19.96 5.23
C TRP A 446 -26.55 -18.72 4.71
N GLN A 447 -25.40 -18.91 4.06
CA GLN A 447 -24.60 -17.81 3.50
C GLN A 447 -25.36 -17.17 2.33
N PHE A 448 -25.92 -17.99 1.45
CA PHE A 448 -26.71 -17.49 0.32
C PHE A 448 -27.92 -16.69 0.81
N ARG A 449 -28.69 -17.25 1.74
CA ARG A 449 -29.94 -16.69 2.23
C ARG A 449 -29.76 -15.45 3.12
N GLN A 450 -28.77 -15.48 4.02
CA GLN A 450 -28.63 -14.45 5.05
C GLN A 450 -27.62 -13.36 4.67
N GLN A 451 -26.69 -13.64 3.76
CA GLN A 451 -25.65 -12.66 3.39
C GLN A 451 -25.78 -12.20 1.94
N ILE A 452 -26.05 -13.10 0.98
CA ILE A 452 -25.98 -12.76 -0.45
C ILE A 452 -27.31 -12.22 -0.97
N LEU A 453 -28.42 -12.94 -0.77
CA LEU A 453 -29.74 -12.51 -1.25
C LEU A 453 -30.13 -11.10 -0.75
N PRO A 454 -29.97 -10.76 0.55
CA PRO A 454 -30.34 -9.42 1.03
C PRO A 454 -29.54 -8.30 0.35
N MET A 455 -28.27 -8.54 0.01
CA MET A 455 -27.45 -7.56 -0.71
C MET A 455 -27.95 -7.35 -2.14
N LEU A 456 -28.28 -8.44 -2.83
CA LEU A 456 -28.82 -8.38 -4.20
C LEU A 456 -30.19 -7.69 -4.23
N GLU A 457 -31.08 -8.01 -3.28
CA GLU A 457 -32.38 -7.35 -3.11
C GLU A 457 -32.22 -5.86 -2.81
N THR A 458 -31.35 -5.49 -1.86
CA THR A 458 -31.09 -4.09 -1.49
C THR A 458 -30.51 -3.29 -2.67
N SER A 459 -29.69 -3.93 -3.51
CA SER A 459 -29.17 -3.32 -4.74
C SER A 459 -30.19 -3.25 -5.89
N GLY A 460 -31.38 -3.83 -5.72
CA GLY A 460 -32.45 -3.87 -6.72
C GLY A 460 -32.18 -4.80 -7.91
N LEU A 461 -31.28 -5.79 -7.74
CA LEU A 461 -30.94 -6.75 -8.80
C LEU A 461 -31.91 -7.94 -8.87
N ILE A 462 -32.58 -8.25 -7.76
CA ILE A 462 -33.57 -9.32 -7.64
C ILE A 462 -34.76 -8.85 -6.79
N THR A 463 -35.88 -9.57 -6.85
CA THR A 463 -37.16 -9.25 -6.18
C THR A 463 -37.75 -10.45 -5.47
#